data_AF-A0A930URX6-F1
#
_entry.id   AF-A0A930URX6-F1
#
_cell.length_a   1.000
_cell.length_b   1.000
_cell.length_c   1.000
_cell.angle_alpha   90.00
_cell.angle_beta   90.00
_cell.angle_gamma   90.00
#
_symmetry.space_group_name_H-M   'P 1'
#
loop_
_entity.id
_entity.type
_entity.pdbx_description
1 polymer ?
#
loop_
_entity_poly.entity_id
_entity_poly.type
_entity_poly.pdbx_seq_one_letter_code
_entity_poly.pdbx_strand_id
1 'polypeptide(L)'
;MKGLYEREALSKHSYFEQETKVIEIRNELRAQQNKLVETEASIKQARDAYDLLLFTFRRDIQDALRQARAREQLIFEEQKLAQRQSTTSITAPVTGTVQQLNVHTIGGVVTDAQNLMVIVPEQDKLEVTASISNNDIGFIEVGQPVTIKIDAFPYSRYGYITGVVRSVSFDAIEDKDLIGLFEYYWN
;
A
#
# COMPACT_ATOMS: atom_id res chain seq x y z
N MET A 1 -77.49 4.28 48.22
CA MET A 1 -78.50 3.38 47.63
C MET A 1 -78.89 2.23 48.57
N LYS A 2 -77.93 1.49 49.15
CA LYS A 2 -78.23 0.39 50.10
C LYS A 2 -79.09 0.83 51.31
N GLY A 3 -78.75 1.97 51.92
CA GLY A 3 -79.54 2.57 53.02
C GLY A 3 -80.84 3.28 52.63
N LEU A 4 -81.20 3.36 51.33
CA LEU A 4 -82.49 3.89 50.85
C LEU A 4 -83.46 2.76 50.46
N TYR A 5 -82.92 1.62 50.02
CA TYR A 5 -83.68 0.38 49.82
C TYR A 5 -84.17 -0.20 51.16
N GLU A 6 -83.34 -0.14 52.21
CA GLU A 6 -83.71 -0.55 53.58
C GLU A 6 -84.79 0.34 54.24
N ARG A 7 -85.13 1.49 53.63
CA ARG A 7 -86.16 2.43 54.11
C ARG A 7 -87.43 2.44 53.22
N GLU A 8 -87.66 1.38 52.43
CA GLU A 8 -88.82 1.21 51.52
C GLU A 8 -89.04 2.33 50.47
N ALA A 9 -88.11 3.28 50.32
CA ALA A 9 -88.28 4.44 49.44
C ALA A 9 -87.86 4.21 47.97
N LEU A 10 -87.45 2.98 47.60
CA LEU A 10 -87.00 2.63 46.25
C LEU A 10 -87.51 1.25 45.82
N SER A 11 -87.89 1.12 44.55
CA SER A 11 -88.30 -0.15 43.95
C SER A 11 -87.16 -1.16 43.94
N LYS A 12 -87.42 -2.37 44.46
CA LYS A 12 -86.50 -3.53 44.49
C LYS A 12 -85.89 -3.84 43.12
N HIS A 13 -86.66 -3.62 42.06
CA HIS A 13 -86.22 -3.83 40.68
C HIS A 13 -85.06 -2.90 40.29
N SER A 14 -85.19 -1.60 40.56
CA SER A 14 -84.17 -0.59 40.21
C SER A 14 -82.87 -0.78 40.98
N TYR A 15 -82.93 -1.31 42.21
CA TYR A 15 -81.74 -1.67 42.98
C TYR A 15 -80.95 -2.81 42.32
N PHE A 16 -81.62 -3.90 41.93
CA PHE A 16 -80.97 -5.05 41.27
C PHE A 16 -80.45 -4.71 39.87
N GLU A 17 -81.13 -3.84 39.13
CA GLU A 17 -80.63 -3.34 37.85
C GLU A 17 -79.30 -2.59 38.02
N GLN A 18 -79.21 -1.72 39.04
CA GLN A 18 -77.97 -1.00 39.34
C GLN A 18 -76.85 -1.92 39.84
N GLU A 19 -77.18 -2.94 40.64
CA GLU A 19 -76.22 -3.95 41.08
C GLU A 19 -75.66 -4.75 39.90
N THR A 20 -76.51 -5.14 38.95
CA THR A 20 -76.11 -5.83 37.73
C THR A 20 -75.19 -4.97 36.88
N LYS A 21 -75.52 -3.68 36.70
CA LYS A 21 -74.66 -2.70 36.01
C LYS A 21 -73.27 -2.57 36.66
N VAL A 22 -73.20 -2.55 37.99
CA VAL A 22 -71.91 -2.49 38.72
C VAL A 22 -71.08 -3.76 38.48
N ILE A 23 -71.71 -4.94 38.41
CA ILE A 23 -71.02 -6.20 38.14
C ILE A 23 -70.49 -6.23 36.70
N GLU A 24 -71.30 -5.80 35.73
CA GLU A 24 -70.92 -5.73 34.32
C GLU A 24 -69.72 -4.80 34.11
N ILE A 25 -69.80 -3.56 34.61
CA ILE A 25 -68.69 -2.59 34.53
C ILE A 25 -67.43 -3.13 35.22
N ARG A 26 -67.57 -3.83 36.35
CA ARG A 26 -66.43 -4.42 37.06
C ARG A 26 -65.79 -5.55 36.24
N ASN A 27 -66.58 -6.38 35.57
CA ASN A 27 -66.05 -7.43 34.71
C ASN A 27 -65.38 -6.85 33.46
N GLU A 28 -65.98 -5.82 32.86
CA GLU A 28 -65.38 -5.10 31.74
C GLU A 28 -64.05 -4.43 32.15
N LEU A 29 -64.00 -3.76 33.30
CA LEU A 29 -62.78 -3.18 33.85
C LEU A 29 -61.69 -4.24 34.03
N ARG A 30 -62.03 -5.41 34.57
CA ARG A 30 -61.09 -6.54 34.71
C ARG A 30 -60.60 -7.04 33.35
N ALA A 31 -61.47 -7.14 32.36
CA ALA A 31 -61.09 -7.54 31.01
C ALA A 31 -60.11 -6.53 30.38
N GLN A 32 -60.39 -5.23 30.54
CA GLN A 32 -59.50 -4.16 30.06
C GLN A 32 -58.16 -4.15 30.81
N GLN A 33 -58.16 -4.37 32.12
CA GLN A 33 -56.93 -4.50 32.91
C GLN A 33 -56.07 -5.67 32.45
N ASN A 34 -56.67 -6.84 32.20
CA ASN A 34 -55.95 -7.99 31.67
C ASN A 34 -55.40 -7.71 30.28
N LYS A 35 -56.16 -7.02 29.43
CA LYS A 35 -55.69 -6.62 28.09
C LYS A 35 -54.52 -5.64 28.14
N LEU A 36 -54.52 -4.73 29.11
CA LEU A 36 -53.40 -3.82 29.34
C LEU A 36 -52.12 -4.60 29.68
N VAL A 37 -52.20 -5.53 30.63
CA VAL A 37 -51.06 -6.37 31.04
C VAL A 37 -50.54 -7.21 29.87
N GLU A 38 -51.42 -7.81 29.08
CA GLU A 38 -51.04 -8.58 27.88
C GLU A 38 -50.33 -7.70 26.85
N THR A 39 -50.85 -6.49 26.62
CA THR A 39 -50.29 -5.54 25.64
C THR A 39 -48.94 -5.01 26.11
N GLU A 40 -48.78 -4.71 27.40
CA GLU A 40 -47.51 -4.30 27.99
C GLU A 40 -46.45 -5.40 27.87
N ALA A 41 -46.84 -6.66 28.13
CA ALA A 41 -45.96 -7.81 27.93
C ALA A 41 -45.54 -7.95 26.47
N SER A 42 -46.46 -7.77 25.52
CA SER A 42 -46.17 -7.80 24.09
C SER A 42 -45.24 -6.66 23.66
N ILE A 43 -45.44 -5.44 24.15
CA ILE A 43 -44.54 -4.29 23.90
C ILE A 43 -43.14 -4.59 24.44
N LYS A 44 -43.03 -5.17 25.63
CA LYS A 44 -41.74 -5.56 26.21
C LYS A 44 -41.03 -6.60 25.33
N GLN A 45 -41.74 -7.65 24.91
CA GLN A 45 -41.19 -8.66 24.00
C GLN A 45 -40.71 -8.08 22.67
N ALA A 46 -41.48 -7.15 22.09
CA ALA A 46 -41.09 -6.48 20.84
C ALA A 46 -39.82 -5.62 21.02
N ARG A 47 -39.67 -4.95 22.17
CA ARG A 47 -38.46 -4.18 22.51
C ARG A 47 -37.25 -5.10 22.69
N ASP A 48 -37.40 -6.17 23.45
CA ASP A 48 -36.32 -7.14 23.68
C ASP A 48 -35.86 -7.78 22.36
N ALA A 49 -36.80 -8.08 21.45
CA ALA A 49 -36.49 -8.60 20.12
C ALA A 49 -35.77 -7.58 19.23
N TYR A 50 -36.17 -6.30 19.30
CA TYR A 50 -35.50 -5.22 18.59
C TYR A 50 -34.06 -5.01 19.08
N ASP A 51 -33.84 -5.01 20.39
CA ASP A 51 -32.51 -4.89 20.98
C ASP A 51 -31.62 -6.06 20.57
N LEU A 52 -32.15 -7.29 20.63
CA LEU A 52 -31.44 -8.47 20.16
C LEU A 52 -31.02 -8.34 18.69
N LEU A 53 -31.92 -7.86 17.82
CA LEU A 53 -31.63 -7.64 16.40
C LEU A 53 -30.50 -6.61 16.19
N LEU A 54 -30.50 -5.50 16.96
CA LEU A 54 -29.42 -4.52 16.89
C LEU A 54 -28.08 -5.12 17.34
N PHE A 55 -28.09 -5.93 18.39
CA PHE A 55 -26.88 -6.59 18.89
C PHE A 55 -26.33 -7.61 17.89
N THR A 56 -27.17 -8.45 17.28
CA THR A 56 -26.73 -9.41 16.27
C THR A 56 -26.21 -8.69 15.03
N PHE A 57 -26.95 -7.70 14.53
CA PHE A 57 -26.53 -6.92 13.37
C PHE A 57 -25.17 -6.23 13.58
N ARG A 58 -24.97 -5.62 14.75
CA ARG A 58 -23.68 -5.01 15.10
C ARG A 58 -22.56 -6.04 15.19
N ARG A 59 -22.82 -7.22 15.76
CA ARG A 59 -21.85 -8.32 15.84
C ARG A 59 -21.45 -8.79 14.44
N ASP A 60 -22.43 -9.02 13.57
CA ASP A 60 -22.20 -9.53 12.21
C ASP A 60 -21.36 -8.55 11.38
N ILE A 61 -21.63 -7.24 11.47
CA ILE A 61 -20.80 -6.21 10.82
C ILE A 61 -19.36 -6.25 11.35
N GLN A 62 -19.18 -6.38 12.67
CA GLN A 62 -17.84 -6.45 13.25
C GLN A 62 -17.09 -7.72 12.82
N ASP A 63 -17.78 -8.85 12.73
CA ASP A 63 -17.20 -10.10 12.22
C ASP A 63 -16.81 -9.99 10.74
N ALA A 64 -17.68 -9.43 9.90
CA ALA A 64 -17.39 -9.19 8.50
C ALA A 64 -16.16 -8.27 8.34
N LEU A 65 -16.07 -7.20 9.14
CA LEU A 65 -14.93 -6.28 9.12
C LEU A 65 -13.63 -6.96 9.57
N ARG A 66 -13.68 -7.78 10.63
CA ARG A 66 -12.53 -8.57 11.10
C ARG A 66 -12.02 -9.51 10.00
N GLN A 67 -12.91 -10.23 9.34
CA GLN A 67 -12.56 -11.16 8.26
C GLN A 67 -11.97 -10.42 7.06
N ALA A 68 -12.54 -9.28 6.67
CA ALA A 68 -12.02 -8.46 5.57
C ALA A 68 -10.58 -7.98 5.84
N ARG A 69 -10.31 -7.47 7.05
CA ARG A 69 -8.97 -7.04 7.47
C ARG A 69 -7.96 -8.19 7.51
N ALA A 70 -8.38 -9.36 8.00
CA ALA A 70 -7.51 -10.54 8.00
C ALA A 70 -7.10 -10.96 6.57
N ARG A 71 -8.04 -10.90 5.61
CA ARG A 71 -7.74 -11.18 4.19
C ARG A 71 -6.80 -10.15 3.58
N GLU A 72 -7.01 -8.87 3.86
CA GLU A 72 -6.12 -7.80 3.39
C GLU A 72 -4.69 -8.01 3.90
N GLN A 73 -4.53 -8.36 5.17
CA GLN A 73 -3.22 -8.63 5.75
C GLN A 73 -2.54 -9.84 5.10
N LEU A 74 -3.29 -10.91 4.81
CA LEU A 74 -2.75 -12.07 4.07
C LEU A 74 -2.28 -11.69 2.67
N ILE A 75 -3.07 -10.90 1.93
CA ILE A 75 -2.69 -10.43 0.59
C ILE A 75 -1.41 -9.58 0.66
N PHE A 76 -1.31 -8.70 1.65
CA PHE A 76 -0.10 -7.88 1.84
C PHE A 76 1.13 -8.74 2.15
N GLU A 77 0.98 -9.77 2.98
CA GLU A 77 2.05 -10.73 3.27
C GLU A 77 2.47 -11.52 2.03
N GLU A 78 1.51 -11.99 1.22
CA GLU A 78 1.78 -12.66 -0.06
C GLU A 78 2.53 -11.75 -1.04
N GLN A 79 2.10 -10.50 -1.19
CA GLN A 79 2.78 -9.52 -2.05
C GLN A 79 4.21 -9.25 -1.57
N LYS A 80 4.42 -9.12 -0.25
CA LYS A 80 5.75 -8.95 0.33
C LYS A 80 6.64 -10.16 0.09
N LEU A 81 6.10 -11.38 0.16
CA LEU A 81 6.82 -12.61 -0.16
C LEU A 81 7.18 -12.68 -1.66
N ALA A 82 6.24 -12.33 -2.54
CA ALA A 82 6.48 -12.27 -3.98
C ALA A 82 7.57 -11.24 -4.35
N GLN A 83 7.55 -10.07 -3.71
CA GLN A 83 8.57 -9.04 -3.90
C GLN A 83 9.96 -9.49 -3.39
N ARG A 84 10.01 -10.24 -2.28
CA ARG A 84 11.26 -10.84 -1.81
C ARG A 84 11.80 -11.88 -2.79
N GLN A 85 10.92 -12.70 -3.38
CA GLN A 85 11.33 -13.68 -4.39
C GLN A 85 11.84 -13.02 -5.67
N SER A 86 11.23 -11.93 -6.14
CA SER A 86 11.71 -11.21 -7.32
C SER A 86 13.08 -10.55 -7.09
N THR A 87 13.36 -10.12 -5.86
CA THR A 87 14.67 -9.52 -5.50
C THR A 87 15.81 -10.57 -5.42
N THR A 88 15.50 -11.86 -5.38
CA THR A 88 16.50 -12.95 -5.43
C THR A 88 17.15 -13.08 -6.81
N SER A 89 16.47 -12.63 -7.87
CA SER A 89 16.97 -12.70 -9.24
C SER A 89 17.34 -11.31 -9.74
N ILE A 90 18.63 -11.00 -9.75
CA ILE A 90 19.15 -9.73 -10.26
C ILE A 90 19.30 -9.86 -11.78
N THR A 91 18.53 -9.08 -12.54
CA THR A 91 18.65 -8.99 -14.00
C THR A 91 19.45 -7.75 -14.41
N ALA A 92 20.15 -7.84 -15.54
CA ALA A 92 20.86 -6.71 -16.13
C ALA A 92 19.87 -5.60 -16.55
N PRO A 93 20.06 -4.34 -16.13
CA PRO A 93 19.19 -3.24 -16.56
C PRO A 93 19.46 -2.79 -18.00
N VAL A 94 20.63 -3.14 -18.55
CA VAL A 94 21.09 -2.75 -19.89
C VAL A 94 21.74 -3.94 -20.59
N THR A 95 21.61 -3.99 -21.91
CA THR A 95 22.32 -4.98 -22.75
C THR A 95 23.79 -4.61 -22.81
N GLY A 96 24.67 -5.51 -22.39
CA GLY A 96 26.10 -5.25 -22.27
C GLY A 96 26.93 -6.47 -21.89
N THR A 97 28.24 -6.29 -21.85
CA THR A 97 29.20 -7.28 -21.36
C THR A 97 29.42 -7.13 -19.85
N VAL A 98 29.38 -8.23 -19.10
CA VAL A 98 29.66 -8.24 -17.66
C VAL A 98 31.17 -8.11 -17.43
N GLN A 99 31.57 -7.11 -16.64
CA GLN A 99 32.93 -6.87 -16.17
C GLN A 99 32.98 -6.80 -14.63
N GLN A 100 34.17 -7.02 -14.06
CA GLN A 100 34.42 -6.94 -12.60
C GLN A 100 33.43 -7.77 -11.75
N LEU A 101 33.29 -9.07 -12.06
CA LEU A 101 32.52 -9.98 -11.22
C LEU A 101 33.24 -10.18 -9.88
N ASN A 102 32.76 -9.52 -8.83
CA ASN A 102 33.39 -9.54 -7.50
C ASN A 102 32.97 -10.76 -6.65
N VAL A 103 31.99 -11.54 -7.10
CA VAL A 103 31.45 -12.67 -6.33
C VAL A 103 31.82 -13.99 -7.00
N HIS A 104 32.74 -14.72 -6.37
CA HIS A 104 33.26 -16.01 -6.85
C HIS A 104 32.67 -17.21 -6.10
N THR A 105 31.59 -17.04 -5.32
CA THR A 105 31.10 -18.10 -4.41
C THR A 105 29.62 -18.41 -4.60
N ILE A 106 29.32 -19.66 -4.95
CA ILE A 106 27.99 -20.24 -4.84
C ILE A 106 27.68 -20.37 -3.34
N GLY A 107 26.76 -19.55 -2.82
CA GLY A 107 26.33 -19.58 -1.41
C GLY A 107 26.99 -18.55 -0.49
N GLY A 108 27.75 -17.59 -1.01
CA GLY A 108 28.26 -16.46 -0.23
C GLY A 108 27.16 -15.45 0.11
N VAL A 109 27.17 -14.91 1.34
CA VAL A 109 26.26 -13.83 1.76
C VAL A 109 26.82 -12.51 1.26
N VAL A 110 26.02 -11.75 0.50
CA VAL A 110 26.36 -10.39 0.05
C VAL A 110 25.60 -9.36 0.87
N THR A 111 26.19 -8.19 1.06
CA THR A 111 25.56 -7.07 1.77
C THR A 111 25.02 -6.04 0.77
N ASP A 112 23.99 -5.27 1.15
CA ASP A 112 23.27 -4.34 0.25
C ASP A 112 24.17 -3.30 -0.46
N ALA A 113 25.35 -3.01 0.09
CA ALA A 113 26.29 -2.02 -0.45
C ALA A 113 27.42 -2.63 -1.31
N GLN A 114 27.44 -3.94 -1.52
CA GLN A 114 28.52 -4.61 -2.24
C GLN A 114 28.25 -4.61 -3.73
N ASN A 115 29.12 -3.94 -4.51
CA ASN A 115 29.05 -3.99 -5.97
C ASN A 115 29.36 -5.40 -6.47
N LEU A 116 28.37 -6.07 -7.07
CA LEU A 116 28.46 -7.48 -7.49
C LEU A 116 29.14 -7.64 -8.85
N MET A 117 28.75 -6.78 -9.80
CA MET A 117 29.24 -6.78 -11.18
C MET A 117 28.96 -5.43 -11.85
N VAL A 118 29.76 -5.08 -12.84
CA VAL A 118 29.55 -3.90 -13.69
C VAL A 118 29.15 -4.39 -15.08
N ILE A 119 28.11 -3.80 -15.67
CA ILE A 119 27.70 -4.14 -17.04
C ILE A 119 28.12 -2.99 -17.95
N VAL A 120 28.90 -3.29 -18.99
CA VAL A 120 29.36 -2.34 -20.00
C VAL A 120 28.49 -2.49 -21.25
N PRO A 121 27.66 -1.50 -21.62
CA PRO A 121 26.78 -1.56 -22.79
C PRO A 121 27.53 -1.76 -24.10
N GLU A 122 26.89 -2.47 -25.03
CA GLU A 122 27.46 -2.72 -26.37
C GLU A 122 27.37 -1.50 -27.31
N GLN A 123 26.54 -0.50 -26.99
CA GLN A 123 26.22 0.63 -27.86
C GLN A 123 26.81 1.97 -27.38
N ASP A 124 27.88 1.95 -26.59
CA ASP A 124 28.50 3.21 -26.17
C ASP A 124 29.38 3.82 -27.27
N LYS A 125 29.20 5.13 -27.44
CA LYS A 125 30.12 5.96 -28.21
C LYS A 125 31.40 6.08 -27.39
N LEU A 126 32.50 5.55 -27.92
CA LEU A 126 33.79 5.61 -27.24
C LEU A 126 34.26 7.07 -27.20
N GLU A 127 34.33 7.64 -26.01
CA GLU A 127 34.91 8.97 -25.77
C GLU A 127 36.32 8.82 -25.21
N VAL A 128 37.25 9.60 -25.75
CA VAL A 128 38.65 9.59 -25.33
C VAL A 128 38.99 10.97 -24.80
N THR A 129 39.31 11.04 -23.51
CA THR A 129 39.85 12.25 -22.88
C THR A 129 41.36 12.21 -22.96
N ALA A 130 41.97 13.24 -23.55
CA ALA A 130 43.41 13.38 -23.65
C ALA A 130 43.83 14.73 -23.06
N SER A 131 44.86 14.72 -22.21
CA SER A 131 45.44 15.93 -21.65
C SER A 131 46.45 16.51 -22.62
N ILE A 132 46.43 17.84 -22.79
CA ILE A 132 47.28 18.55 -23.73
C ILE A 132 47.97 19.68 -22.97
N SER A 133 49.24 19.94 -23.30
CA SER A 133 50.00 21.03 -22.71
C SER A 133 49.33 22.37 -22.96
N ASN A 134 49.34 23.26 -21.95
CA ASN A 134 48.75 24.60 -22.05
C ASN A 134 49.38 25.45 -23.17
N ASN A 135 50.61 25.13 -23.57
CA ASN A 135 51.28 25.81 -24.69
C ASN A 135 50.68 25.42 -26.06
N ASP A 136 50.03 24.25 -26.15
CA ASP A 136 49.53 23.67 -27.41
C ASP A 136 48.01 23.80 -27.56
N ILE A 137 47.29 24.25 -26.51
CA ILE A 137 45.83 24.42 -26.52
C ILE A 137 45.34 25.42 -27.58
N GLY A 138 46.17 26.43 -27.89
CA GLY A 138 45.84 27.46 -28.88
C GLY A 138 45.75 26.96 -30.33
N PHE A 139 46.11 25.70 -30.58
CA PHE A 139 46.09 25.10 -31.92
C PHE A 139 45.01 24.03 -32.09
N ILE A 140 44.10 23.89 -31.13
CA ILE A 140 43.09 22.83 -31.11
C ILE A 140 41.70 23.43 -31.12
N GLU A 141 40.90 23.00 -32.09
CA GLU A 141 39.53 23.49 -32.28
C GLU A 141 38.52 22.35 -32.21
N VAL A 142 37.32 22.67 -31.71
CA VAL A 142 36.18 21.76 -31.74
C VAL A 142 35.84 21.45 -33.20
N GLY A 143 35.66 20.17 -33.53
CA GLY A 143 35.43 19.71 -34.90
C GLY A 143 36.69 19.27 -35.67
N GLN A 144 37.89 19.44 -35.09
CA GLN A 144 39.13 19.01 -35.73
C GLN A 144 39.23 17.47 -35.78
N PRO A 145 39.61 16.87 -36.93
CA PRO A 145 39.84 15.43 -37.02
C PRO A 145 41.11 15.04 -36.26
N VAL A 146 41.02 13.99 -35.47
CA VAL A 146 42.13 13.47 -34.67
C VAL A 146 42.36 12.00 -34.95
N THR A 147 43.63 11.59 -34.85
CA THR A 147 44.04 10.19 -35.02
C THR A 147 44.60 9.68 -33.71
N ILE A 148 43.94 8.67 -33.14
CA ILE A 148 44.28 8.08 -31.85
C ILE A 148 45.04 6.78 -32.10
N LYS A 149 46.25 6.69 -31.52
CA LYS A 149 47.08 5.49 -31.53
C LYS A 149 47.13 4.92 -30.11
N ILE A 150 46.74 3.66 -29.95
CA ILE A 150 46.74 2.98 -28.66
C ILE A 150 48.10 2.30 -28.46
N ASP A 151 48.81 2.63 -27.39
CA ASP A 151 50.14 2.07 -27.12
C ASP A 151 50.10 0.56 -26.81
N ALA A 152 49.02 0.10 -26.17
CA ALA A 152 48.81 -1.32 -25.84
C ALA A 152 48.70 -2.25 -27.07
N PHE A 153 48.47 -1.71 -28.27
CA PHE A 153 48.33 -2.49 -29.51
C PHE A 153 49.16 -1.87 -30.65
N PRO A 154 50.11 -2.60 -31.27
CA PRO A 154 50.92 -2.06 -32.36
C PRO A 154 50.06 -1.57 -33.53
N TYR A 155 50.05 -0.25 -33.78
CA TYR A 155 49.24 0.38 -34.83
C TYR A 155 49.57 -0.11 -36.25
N SER A 156 50.77 -0.66 -36.46
CA SER A 156 51.17 -1.28 -37.73
C SER A 156 50.37 -2.53 -38.08
N ARG A 157 49.78 -3.21 -37.08
CA ARG A 157 48.96 -4.42 -37.25
C ARG A 157 47.47 -4.15 -37.08
N TYR A 158 47.09 -3.26 -36.16
CA TYR A 158 45.70 -3.03 -35.77
C TYR A 158 45.11 -1.71 -36.28
N GLY A 159 45.91 -0.86 -36.95
CA GLY A 159 45.47 0.43 -37.48
C GLY A 159 45.44 1.55 -36.45
N TYR A 160 44.74 2.63 -36.78
CA TYR A 160 44.54 3.81 -35.93
C TYR A 160 43.05 4.16 -35.88
N ILE A 161 42.62 4.74 -34.77
CA ILE A 161 41.22 5.19 -34.59
C ILE A 161 41.15 6.64 -35.05
N THR A 162 40.13 6.98 -35.84
CA THR A 162 39.84 8.37 -36.20
C THR A 162 38.70 8.89 -35.35
N GLY A 163 38.81 10.15 -34.92
CA GLY A 163 37.81 10.82 -34.09
C GLY A 163 37.71 12.29 -34.45
N VAL A 164 36.82 13.00 -33.75
CA VAL A 164 36.63 14.44 -33.90
C VAL A 164 36.64 15.06 -32.51
N VAL A 165 37.31 16.19 -32.34
CA VAL A 165 37.30 16.93 -31.07
C VAL A 165 35.87 17.37 -30.76
N ARG A 166 35.25 16.79 -29.73
CA ARG A 166 33.89 17.12 -29.30
C ARG A 166 33.82 18.39 -28.45
N SER A 167 34.76 18.57 -27.54
CA SER A 167 34.82 19.70 -26.62
C SER A 167 36.25 19.92 -26.13
N VAL A 168 36.59 21.19 -25.86
CA VAL A 168 37.85 21.58 -25.22
C VAL A 168 37.49 22.27 -23.91
N SER A 169 37.99 21.74 -22.79
CA SER A 169 37.80 22.39 -21.48
C SER A 169 38.75 23.58 -21.35
N PHE A 170 38.26 24.69 -20.79
CA PHE A 170 39.05 25.89 -20.53
C PHE A 170 39.76 25.86 -19.17
N ASP A 171 39.61 24.76 -18.42
CA ASP A 171 40.14 24.64 -17.06
C ASP A 171 41.53 23.99 -17.06
N ALA A 172 42.47 24.57 -16.32
CA ALA A 172 43.85 24.10 -16.25
C ALA A 172 44.02 23.23 -15.00
N ILE A 173 44.16 21.91 -15.20
CA ILE A 173 44.29 20.93 -14.11
C ILE A 173 45.77 20.56 -13.96
N GLU A 174 46.32 20.60 -12.72
CA GLU A 174 47.69 20.16 -12.44
C GLU A 174 47.80 18.62 -12.59
N ASP A 175 48.86 18.18 -13.27
CA ASP A 175 49.17 16.80 -13.69
C ASP A 175 49.18 15.74 -12.56
N LYS A 176 49.12 16.17 -11.29
CA LYS A 176 49.18 15.27 -10.11
C LYS A 176 47.87 14.53 -9.81
N ASP A 177 46.74 14.94 -10.36
CA ASP A 177 45.43 14.32 -10.09
C ASP A 177 44.96 13.36 -11.20
N LEU A 178 45.74 13.20 -12.27
CA LEU A 178 45.30 12.54 -13.53
C LEU A 178 45.87 11.14 -13.75
N ILE A 179 46.11 10.37 -12.68
CA ILE A 179 46.37 8.93 -12.83
C ILE A 179 45.02 8.22 -13.07
N GLY A 180 44.62 8.11 -14.34
CA GLY A 180 43.73 7.04 -14.82
C GLY A 180 42.30 7.01 -14.29
N LEU A 181 41.72 8.15 -13.91
CA LEU A 181 40.29 8.23 -13.62
C LEU A 181 39.50 8.25 -14.95
N PHE A 182 39.20 7.07 -15.46
CA PHE A 182 38.10 6.90 -16.42
C PHE A 182 36.79 7.17 -15.67
N GLU A 183 36.42 8.44 -15.52
CA GLU A 183 35.09 8.80 -15.04
C GLU A 183 34.08 8.58 -16.17
N TYR A 184 33.29 7.52 -16.05
CA TYR A 184 32.18 7.22 -16.94
C TYR A 184 31.02 8.17 -16.62
N TYR A 185 30.82 9.19 -17.46
CA TYR A 185 29.62 10.02 -17.41
C TYR A 185 28.55 9.43 -18.35
N TRP A 186 27.46 8.94 -17.77
CA TRP A 186 26.24 8.57 -18.52
C TRP A 186 25.45 9.84 -18.87
N ASN A 187 24.92 9.91 -20.10
CA ASN A 187 23.83 10.80 -20.50
C ASN A 187 22.55 9.99 -20.69
#